data_AF-A0A7C4Y8E2-F1
#
_entry.id   AF-A0A7C4Y8E2-F1
#
_cell.length_a   1.000
_cell.length_b   1.000
_cell.length_c   1.000
_cell.angle_alpha   90.00
_cell.angle_beta   90.00
_cell.angle_gamma   90.00
#
_symmetry.space_group_name_H-M   'P 1'
#
loop_
_entity.id
_entity.type
_entity.pdbx_description
1 polymer ?
#
loop_
_entity_poly.entity_id
_entity_poly.type
_entity_poly.pdbx_seq_one_letter_code
_entity_poly.pdbx_strand_id
1 'polypeptide(L)' 'MSVKIESFPELYRRAYAILSREMGVLETIRFFGQLGLGAGNYTEERRALFESLTLDEYRQAILQKTEGTSPP' A
#
# COMPACT_ATOMS: atom_id res chain seq x y z
N MET A 1 -26.01 -13.83 -8.14
CA MET A 1 -24.80 -13.19 -8.70
C MET A 1 -23.77 -13.10 -7.59
N SER A 2 -22.55 -13.60 -7.78
CA SER A 2 -21.46 -13.40 -6.82
C SER A 2 -20.79 -12.05 -7.11
N VAL A 3 -20.83 -11.15 -6.14
CA VAL A 3 -20.09 -9.89 -6.23
C VAL A 3 -18.65 -10.21 -5.90
N LYS A 4 -17.77 -10.20 -6.91
CA LYS A 4 -16.32 -10.19 -6.67
C LYS A 4 -15.98 -8.81 -6.09
N ILE A 5 -15.69 -8.77 -4.80
CA ILE A 5 -15.21 -7.56 -4.13
C ILE A 5 -13.74 -7.42 -4.52
N GLU A 6 -13.45 -6.53 -5.47
CA GLU A 6 -12.07 -6.12 -5.78
C GLU A 6 -11.46 -5.45 -4.53
N SER A 7 -10.18 -5.72 -4.28
CA SER A 7 -9.47 -5.02 -3.23
C SER A 7 -9.37 -3.52 -3.58
N PHE A 8 -9.36 -2.67 -2.56
CA PHE A 8 -9.24 -1.23 -2.78
C PHE A 8 -8.04 -0.83 -3.67
N PRO A 9 -6.83 -1.42 -3.51
CA PRO A 9 -5.70 -1.13 -4.40
C PRO A 9 -5.93 -1.50 -5.86
N GLU A 10 -6.64 -2.60 -6.14
CA GLU A 10 -6.96 -3.02 -7.51
C GLU A 10 -7.98 -2.07 -8.14
N LEU A 11 -9.03 -1.73 -7.40
CA LEU A 11 -10.03 -0.76 -7.83
C LEU A 11 -9.39 0.62 -8.08
N TYR A 12 -8.49 1.05 -7.20
CA TYR A 12 -7.75 2.31 -7.32
C TYR A 12 -6.90 2.35 -8.59
N ARG A 13 -6.11 1.29 -8.85
CA ARG A 13 -5.28 1.21 -10.07
C ARG A 13 -6.13 1.24 -11.34
N ARG A 14 -7.25 0.52 -11.34
CA ARG A 14 -8.15 0.49 -12.50
C ARG A 14 -8.78 1.86 -12.73
N ALA A 15 -9.26 2.52 -11.68
CA ALA A 15 -9.80 3.87 -11.75
C ALA A 15 -8.75 4.87 -12.25
N TYR A 16 -7.53 4.82 -11.72
CA TYR A 16 -6.43 5.68 -12.16
C TYR A 16 -6.12 5.50 -13.65
N ALA A 17 -6.07 4.27 -14.16
CA ALA A 17 -5.80 4.00 -15.56
C ALA A 17 -6.92 4.50 -16.49
N ILE A 18 -8.19 4.29 -16.11
CA ILE A 18 -9.35 4.76 -16.88
C ILE A 18 -9.36 6.28 -16.92
N LEU A 19 -9.24 6.94 -15.77
CA LEU A 19 -9.28 8.39 -15.69
C LEU A 19 -8.07 9.01 -16.40
N SER A 20 -6.87 8.46 -16.23
CA SER A 20 -5.68 8.96 -16.93
C SER A 20 -5.83 8.91 -18.45
N ARG A 21 -6.56 7.91 -18.98
CA ARG A 21 -6.86 7.80 -20.42
C ARG A 21 -7.85 8.84 -20.90
N GLU A 22 -8.91 9.10 -20.13
CA GLU A 22 -10.04 9.93 -20.58
C GLU A 22 -9.84 11.43 -20.29
N MET A 23 -9.22 11.78 -19.17
CA MET A 23 -9.06 13.17 -18.72
C MET A 23 -7.60 13.63 -18.67
N GLY A 24 -6.64 12.73 -18.87
CA GLY A 24 -5.21 13.03 -18.75
C GLY A 24 -4.67 12.82 -17.34
N VAL A 25 -3.35 12.61 -17.26
CA VAL A 25 -2.66 12.23 -16.01
C VAL A 25 -2.71 13.35 -14.97
N LEU A 26 -2.53 14.61 -15.36
CA LEU A 26 -2.47 15.75 -14.43
C LEU A 26 -3.82 15.97 -13.75
N GLU A 27 -4.89 15.96 -14.53
CA GLU A 27 -6.26 16.12 -14.07
C GLU A 27 -6.66 14.94 -13.18
N THR A 28 -6.22 13.73 -13.52
CA THR A 28 -6.47 12.52 -12.72
C THR A 28 -5.82 12.62 -11.35
N ILE A 29 -4.54 13.04 -11.29
CA ILE A 29 -3.84 13.27 -10.02
C ILE A 29 -4.57 14.31 -9.17
N ARG A 30 -5.02 15.42 -9.78
CA ARG A 30 -5.79 16.46 -9.08
C ARG A 30 -7.10 15.91 -8.52
N PHE A 31 -7.83 15.11 -9.30
CA PHE A 31 -9.08 14.48 -8.88
C PHE A 31 -8.87 13.58 -7.65
N PHE A 32 -7.88 12.68 -7.68
CA PHE A 32 -7.57 11.82 -6.54
C PHE A 32 -7.10 12.63 -5.31
N GLY A 33 -6.26 13.65 -5.52
CA GLY A 33 -5.82 14.55 -4.46
C GLY A 33 -6.98 15.31 -3.80
N GLN A 34 -7.97 15.75 -4.56
CA GLN A 34 -9.18 16.41 -4.05
C GLN A 34 -10.11 15.49 -3.27
N LEU A 35 -10.13 14.19 -3.61
CA LEU A 35 -10.86 13.18 -2.86
C LEU A 35 -10.17 12.78 -1.55
N GLY A 36 -8.99 13.32 -1.25
CA GLY A 36 -8.18 12.89 -0.13
C GLY A 36 -7.66 11.47 -0.29
N LEU A 37 -7.65 10.94 -1.52
CA LEU A 37 -7.12 9.61 -1.79
C LEU A 37 -5.60 9.70 -1.87
N GLY A 38 -4.93 9.05 -0.91
CA GLY A 38 -3.53 9.32 -0.60
C GLY A 38 -3.31 10.49 0.36
N ALA A 39 -4.38 11.06 0.93
CA ALA A 39 -4.25 11.91 2.11
C ALA A 39 -3.99 11.06 3.35
N GLY A 40 -3.09 11.56 4.17
CA GLY A 40 -2.43 10.79 5.23
C GLY A 40 -0.94 11.11 5.17
N ASN A 41 -0.29 11.09 6.33
CA ASN A 41 1.15 11.27 6.36
C ASN A 41 1.76 9.89 6.44
N TYR A 42 1.92 9.22 5.29
CA TYR A 42 2.50 7.87 5.23
C TYR A 42 3.82 7.78 6.01
N THR A 43 4.61 8.86 6.03
CA THR A 43 5.84 8.93 6.83
C THR A 43 5.55 8.83 8.32
N GLU A 44 4.57 9.56 8.84
CA GLU A 44 4.19 9.53 10.26
C GLU A 44 3.41 8.27 10.63
N GLU A 45 2.51 7.80 9.78
CA GLU A 45 1.76 6.56 9.96
C GLU A 45 2.71 5.36 10.01
N ARG A 46 3.70 5.32 9.11
CA ARG A 46 4.73 4.28 9.13
C ARG A 46 5.67 4.45 10.32
N ARG A 47 6.02 5.68 10.70
CA ARG A 47 6.83 5.95 11.89
C ARG A 47 6.14 5.38 13.13
N ALA A 48 4.86 5.64 13.35
CA ALA A 48 4.12 5.12 14.50
C ALA A 48 4.11 3.57 14.57
N LEU A 49 4.12 2.89 13.42
CA LEU A 49 4.15 1.42 13.36
C LEU A 49 5.52 0.80 13.68
N PHE A 50 6.61 1.54 13.44
CA PHE A 50 7.97 0.98 13.45
C PHE A 50 8.98 1.78 14.29
N GLU A 51 8.56 2.84 14.97
CA GLU A 51 9.45 3.70 15.76
C GLU A 51 10.14 2.96 16.90
N SER A 52 9.47 1.94 17.45
CA SER A 52 10.00 1.09 18.51
C SER A 52 10.81 -0.09 17.98
N LEU A 53 10.86 -0.32 16.67
CA LEU A 53 11.55 -1.46 16.09
C LEU A 53 13.06 -1.18 16.02
N THR A 54 13.83 -1.97 16.75
CA THR A 54 15.29 -1.91 16.69
C THR A 54 15.86 -2.77 15.55
N LEU A 55 17.08 -2.43 15.11
CA LEU A 55 17.82 -3.22 14.13
C LEU A 55 18.05 -4.67 14.58
N ASP A 56 18.25 -4.87 15.88
CA ASP A 56 18.48 -6.20 16.46
C ASP A 56 17.20 -7.05 16.44
N GLU A 57 16.07 -6.49 16.82
CA GLU A 57 14.75 -7.16 16.72
C GLU A 57 14.42 -7.52 15.27
N TYR A 58 14.71 -6.63 14.33
CA TYR A 58 14.53 -6.90 12.91
C TYR A 58 15.43 -8.04 12.42
N ARG A 59 16.70 -8.05 12.83
CA ARG A 59 17.66 -9.12 12.51
C ARG A 59 17.20 -10.47 13.07
N GLN A 60 16.74 -10.50 14.32
CA GLN A 60 16.22 -11.72 14.95
C GLN A 60 14.99 -12.25 14.21
N ALA A 61 14.06 -11.37 13.81
CA ALA A 61 12.89 -11.75 13.04
C ALA A 61 13.24 -12.34 11.67
N ILE A 62 14.27 -11.81 10.98
CA ILE A 62 14.75 -12.39 9.71
C ILE A 62 15.35 -13.78 9.94
N LEU A 63 16.19 -13.95 10.95
CA LEU A 63 16.84 -15.23 11.25
C LEU A 63 15.81 -16.30 11.59
N GLN A 64 14.83 -16.00 12.46
CA GLN A 64 13.74 -16.92 12.80
C GLN A 64 12.90 -17.33 11.59
N LYS A 65 12.66 -16.41 10.66
CA LYS A 65 11.92 -16.69 9.42
C LYS A 65 12.69 -17.61 8.46
N THR A 66 14.02 -17.53 8.52
CA THR A 66 14.93 -18.36 7.71
C THR A 66 15.06 -19.77 8.31
N GLU A 67 15.03 -19.89 9.64
CA GLU A 67 15.04 -21.18 10.36
C GLU A 67 13.69 -21.91 10.31
N GLY A 68 12.57 -21.19 10.16
CA GLY A 68 11.22 -21.75 10.03
C GLY A 68 10.85 -22.26 8.62
N THR A 69 11.73 -22.13 7.63
CA THR A 69 11.51 -22.63 6.25
C THR A 69 12.49 -23.77 5.94
N SER A 70 12.43 -24.85 6.72
CA SER A 70 12.90 -26.15 6.23
C SER A 70 11.71 -26.82 5.53
N PRO A 71 11.72 -26.98 4.20
CA PRO A 71 10.72 -27.82 3.53
C PRO A 71 11.02 -29.30 3.84
N PRO A 72 9.98 -30.15 4.03
CA PRO A 72 10.12 -31.56 3.71
C PRO A 72 10.23 -31.77 2.19
#